data_AF-A0A7C3QMU9-F1
#
_entry.id   AF-A0A7C3QMU9-F1
#
_cell.length_a   1.000
_cell.length_b   1.000
_cell.length_c   1.000
_cell.angle_alpha   90.00
_cell.angle_beta   90.00
_cell.angle_gamma   90.00
#
_symmetry.space_group_name_H-M   'P 1'
#
loop_
_entity.id
_entity.type
_entity.pdbx_description
1 polymer ?
#
loop_
_entity_poly.entity_id
_entity_poly.type
_entity_poly.pdbx_seq_one_letter_code
_entity_poly.pdbx_strand_id
1 'polypeptide(L)'
;MFKGRLGSILMQLLALLLAFGLISLILLAVKASPWEAFRNITTGSVGSMRKFAEVLVAFVPLLLVTAGLLITFSAGLWNIGVEGQVVLGAITTTWVLRVFQESTLPAASIIALA
;
A
#
# COMPACT_ATOMS: atom_id res chain seq x y z
N MET A 1 4.64 19.54 -29.15
CA MET A 1 4.58 19.15 -27.71
C MET A 1 3.40 18.23 -27.33
N PHE A 2 2.25 18.22 -28.04
CA PHE A 2 1.07 17.40 -27.64
C PHE A 2 1.05 15.94 -28.12
N LYS A 3 1.71 15.60 -29.23
CA LYS A 3 1.73 14.21 -29.77
C LYS A 3 2.36 13.18 -28.82
N GLY A 4 3.27 13.60 -27.94
CA GLY A 4 3.88 12.72 -26.93
C GLY A 4 2.97 12.41 -25.73
N ARG A 5 2.09 13.36 -25.33
CA ARG A 5 1.17 13.15 -24.20
C ARG A 5 0.02 12.21 -24.56
N LEU A 6 -0.57 12.35 -25.75
CA LEU A 6 -1.65 11.47 -26.19
C LEU A 6 -1.16 10.03 -26.35
N GLY A 7 0.01 9.82 -26.95
CA GLY A 7 0.63 8.50 -27.05
C GLY A 7 0.91 7.85 -25.69
N SER A 8 1.40 8.63 -24.71
CA SER A 8 1.62 8.15 -23.34
C SER A 8 0.33 7.71 -22.66
N ILE A 9 -0.74 8.51 -22.77
CA ILE A 9 -2.04 8.18 -22.15
C ILE A 9 -2.62 6.92 -22.79
N LEU A 10 -2.57 6.80 -24.12
CA LEU A 10 -3.03 5.61 -24.84
C LEU A 10 -2.26 4.36 -24.40
N MET A 11 -0.94 4.44 -24.22
CA MET A 11 -0.15 3.33 -23.70
C MET A 11 -0.53 2.96 -22.27
N GLN A 12 -0.76 3.94 -21.39
CA GLN A 12 -1.19 3.69 -20.01
C GLN A 12 -2.57 3.01 -19.95
N LEU A 13 -3.52 3.48 -20.77
CA LEU A 13 -4.85 2.87 -20.86
C LEU A 13 -4.77 1.45 -21.43
N LEU A 14 -3.95 1.22 -22.46
CA LEU A 14 -3.72 -0.11 -23.01
C LEU A 14 -3.12 -1.05 -21.96
N ALA A 15 -2.10 -0.61 -21.22
CA ALA A 15 -1.50 -1.39 -20.14
C ALA A 15 -2.53 -1.75 -19.06
N LEU A 16 -3.39 -0.80 -18.69
CA LEU A 16 -4.46 -1.02 -17.73
C LEU A 16 -5.47 -2.06 -18.23
N LEU A 17 -5.92 -1.93 -19.49
CA LEU A 17 -6.84 -2.88 -20.12
C LEU A 17 -6.23 -4.30 -20.21
N LEU A 18 -4.96 -4.39 -20.58
CA LEU A 18 -4.25 -5.68 -20.64
C LEU A 18 -4.12 -6.31 -19.25
N ALA A 19 -3.84 -5.52 -18.21
CA ALA A 19 -3.77 -6.01 -16.84
C ALA A 19 -5.13 -6.55 -16.36
N PHE A 20 -6.22 -5.79 -16.54
CA PHE A 20 -7.57 -6.26 -16.21
C PHE A 20 -7.98 -7.49 -17.03
N GLY A 21 -7.63 -7.52 -18.32
CA GLY A 21 -7.87 -8.64 -19.21
C GLY A 21 -7.16 -9.90 -18.75
N LEU A 22 -5.86 -9.82 -18.46
CA LEU A 22 -5.06 -10.94 -17.97
C LEU A 22 -5.59 -11.47 -16.63
N ILE A 23 -5.88 -10.58 -15.67
CA ILE A 23 -6.46 -10.97 -14.38
C ILE A 23 -7.80 -11.68 -14.59
N SER A 24 -8.65 -11.16 -15.47
CA SER A 24 -9.95 -11.78 -15.78
C SER A 24 -9.78 -13.16 -16.40
N LEU A 25 -8.83 -13.34 -17.32
CA LEU A 25 -8.53 -14.65 -17.92
C LEU A 25 -8.05 -15.66 -16.88
N ILE A 26 -7.19 -15.26 -15.94
CA ILE A 26 -6.72 -16.12 -14.84
C ILE A 26 -7.90 -16.54 -13.96
N LEU A 27 -8.78 -15.60 -13.60
CA LEU A 27 -9.96 -15.89 -12.80
C LEU A 27 -10.92 -16.85 -13.49
N LEU A 28 -11.18 -16.65 -14.79
CA LEU A 28 -12.00 -17.57 -15.58
C LEU A 28 -11.36 -18.96 -15.68
N ALA A 29 -10.04 -19.06 -15.80
CA ALA A 29 -9.32 -20.35 -15.84
C ALA A 29 -9.51 -21.17 -14.55
N VAL A 30 -9.64 -20.51 -13.39
CA VAL A 30 -9.95 -21.15 -12.11
C VAL A 30 -11.45 -21.20 -11.80
N LYS A 31 -12.32 -20.92 -12.78
CA LYS A 31 -13.79 -20.87 -12.65
C LYS A 31 -14.31 -19.86 -11.63
N ALA A 32 -13.55 -18.78 -11.39
CA ALA A 32 -13.97 -17.65 -10.57
C ALA A 32 -14.53 -16.52 -11.44
N SER A 33 -15.53 -15.79 -10.91
CA SER A 33 -16.13 -14.64 -11.61
C SER A 33 -15.22 -13.40 -11.50
N PRO A 34 -14.73 -12.83 -12.62
CA PRO A 34 -13.94 -11.59 -12.59
C PRO A 34 -14.74 -10.41 -12.03
N TRP A 35 -16.03 -10.34 -12.37
CA TRP A 35 -16.91 -9.28 -11.90
C TRP A 35 -17.06 -9.28 -10.38
N GLU A 36 -17.27 -10.46 -9.80
CA GLU A 36 -17.35 -10.60 -8.34
C GLU A 36 -16.01 -10.27 -7.69
N ALA A 37 -14.89 -10.68 -8.28
CA ALA A 37 -13.56 -10.35 -7.75
C ALA A 37 -13.33 -8.82 -7.70
N PHE A 38 -13.61 -8.10 -8.79
CA PHE A 38 -13.45 -6.63 -8.80
C PHE A 38 -14.45 -5.93 -7.87
N ARG A 39 -15.68 -6.43 -7.75
CA ARG A 39 -16.64 -5.96 -6.75
C ARG A 39 -16.15 -6.23 -5.32
N ASN A 40 -15.53 -7.37 -5.06
CA ASN A 40 -15.00 -7.72 -3.75
C ASN A 40 -13.79 -6.84 -3.39
N ILE A 41 -12.93 -6.49 -4.34
CA ILE A 41 -11.82 -5.55 -4.11
C ILE A 41 -12.35 -4.18 -3.67
N THR A 42 -13.35 -3.65 -4.38
CA THR A 42 -13.90 -2.31 -4.08
C THR A 42 -14.70 -2.31 -2.77
N THR A 43 -15.63 -3.25 -2.59
CA THR A 43 -16.41 -3.35 -1.35
C THR A 43 -15.60 -3.84 -0.16
N GLY A 44 -14.50 -4.56 -0.40
CA GLY A 44 -13.54 -5.02 0.60
C GLY A 44 -12.62 -3.91 1.11
N SER A 45 -12.29 -2.92 0.27
CA SER A 45 -11.40 -1.82 0.63
C SER A 45 -12.13 -0.61 1.21
N VAL A 46 -13.27 -0.20 0.65
CA VAL A 46 -13.97 1.04 1.04
C VAL A 46 -15.43 0.85 1.46
N GLY A 47 -15.91 -0.40 1.54
CA GLY A 47 -17.33 -0.68 1.83
C GLY A 47 -17.79 -0.37 3.26
N SER A 48 -16.87 -0.07 4.19
CA SER A 48 -17.20 0.42 5.53
C SER A 48 -16.02 1.18 6.12
N MET A 49 -16.27 1.97 7.17
CA MET A 49 -15.21 2.71 7.87
C MET A 49 -14.12 1.78 8.43
N ARG A 50 -14.50 0.61 8.94
CA ARG A 50 -13.55 -0.39 9.45
C ARG A 50 -12.64 -0.93 8.34
N LYS A 51 -13.22 -1.31 7.19
CA LYS A 51 -12.46 -1.81 6.03
C LYS A 51 -11.49 -0.75 5.50
N PHE A 52 -11.95 0.49 5.44
CA PHE A 52 -11.10 1.60 5.05
C PHE A 52 -9.95 1.81 6.05
N ALA A 53 -10.21 1.72 7.36
CA ALA A 53 -9.15 1.78 8.36
C ALA A 53 -8.14 0.63 8.22
N GLU A 54 -8.57 -0.59 7.90
CA GLU A 54 -7.67 -1.72 7.62
C GLU A 54 -6.77 -1.45 6.40
N VAL A 55 -7.31 -0.83 5.35
CA VAL A 55 -6.50 -0.38 4.20
C VAL A 55 -5.44 0.64 4.66
N LEU A 56 -5.82 1.60 5.51
CA LEU A 56 -4.89 2.59 6.04
C LEU A 56 -3.79 1.97 6.90
N VAL A 57 -4.10 0.97 7.72
CA VAL A 57 -3.11 0.24 8.54
C VAL A 57 -2.00 -0.35 7.67
N ALA A 58 -2.33 -0.90 6.50
CA ALA A 58 -1.32 -1.41 5.57
C ALA A 58 -0.67 -0.29 4.73
N PHE A 59 -1.45 0.72 4.35
CA PHE A 59 -1.00 1.81 3.45
C PHE A 59 0.01 2.75 4.12
N VAL A 60 -0.21 3.15 5.37
CA VAL A 60 0.64 4.12 6.09
C VAL A 60 2.12 3.69 6.15
N PRO A 61 2.49 2.47 6.60
CA PRO A 61 3.90 2.08 6.62
C PRO A 61 4.52 2.03 5.22
N LEU A 62 3.78 1.56 4.22
CA LEU A 62 4.22 1.54 2.82
C LEU A 62 4.45 2.95 2.27
N LEU A 63 3.58 3.91 2.60
CA LEU A 63 3.72 5.30 2.21
C LEU A 63 4.98 5.92 2.81
N LEU A 64 5.24 5.69 4.10
CA LEU A 64 6.41 6.24 4.80
C LEU A 64 7.72 5.73 4.20
N VAL A 65 7.86 4.42 3.98
CA VAL A 65 9.08 3.86 3.36
C VAL A 65 9.23 4.28 1.89
N THR A 66 8.12 4.42 1.16
CA THR A 66 8.14 4.95 -0.22
C THR A 66 8.60 6.40 -0.26
N ALA A 67 8.20 7.25 0.70
CA ALA A 67 8.68 8.62 0.79
C ALA A 67 10.21 8.67 0.98
N GLY A 68 10.78 7.78 1.80
CA GLY A 68 12.22 7.64 1.93
C GLY A 68 12.90 7.11 0.65
N LEU A 69 12.25 6.19 -0.05
CA LEU A 69 12.73 5.62 -1.32
C LEU A 69 12.93 6.69 -2.40
N LEU A 70 12.03 7.68 -2.47
CA LEU A 70 12.13 8.80 -3.42
C LEU A 70 13.49 9.50 -3.33
N ILE A 71 14.04 9.64 -2.13
CA ILE A 71 15.36 10.26 -1.91
C ILE A 71 16.46 9.38 -2.53
N THR A 72 16.46 8.07 -2.23
CA THR A 72 17.49 7.15 -2.77
C THR A 72 17.42 7.01 -4.28
N PHE A 73 16.21 6.92 -4.85
CA PHE A 73 16.00 6.87 -6.30
C PHE A 73 16.40 8.16 -6.99
N SER A 74 16.20 9.32 -6.35
CA SER A 74 16.67 10.60 -6.89
C SER A 74 18.21 10.66 -7.00
N ALA A 75 18.92 9.90 -6.17
CA ALA A 75 20.38 9.73 -6.21
C ALA A 75 20.85 8.60 -7.15
N GLY A 76 19.94 7.95 -7.89
CA GLY A 76 20.26 6.80 -8.75
C GLY A 76 20.59 5.52 -8.00
N LEU A 77 20.32 5.46 -6.69
CA LEU A 77 20.60 4.31 -5.84
C LEU A 77 19.34 3.47 -5.65
N TRP A 78 19.48 2.16 -5.79
CA TRP A 78 18.40 1.22 -5.50
C TRP A 78 18.38 0.88 -4.00
N ASN A 79 17.22 1.00 -3.34
CA ASN A 79 17.06 0.62 -1.93
C ASN A 79 16.44 -0.78 -1.81
N ILE A 80 17.21 -1.74 -1.32
CA ILE A 80 16.78 -3.13 -1.05
C ILE A 80 16.20 -3.28 0.38
N GLY A 81 16.48 -2.33 1.26
CA GLY A 81 16.19 -2.41 2.69
C GLY A 81 14.76 -2.03 3.10
N VAL A 82 13.86 -1.75 2.16
CA VAL A 82 12.47 -1.30 2.46
C VAL A 82 11.74 -2.29 3.37
N GLU A 83 11.84 -3.59 3.11
CA GLU A 83 11.23 -4.62 3.96
C GLU A 83 11.79 -4.55 5.39
N GLY A 84 13.11 -4.38 5.53
CA GLY A 84 13.76 -4.19 6.82
C GLY A 84 13.32 -2.92 7.55
N GLN A 85 13.07 -1.83 6.83
CA GLN A 85 12.55 -0.57 7.41
C GLN A 85 11.14 -0.76 7.98
N VAL A 86 10.26 -1.45 7.24
CA VAL A 86 8.90 -1.78 7.73
C VAL A 86 8.99 -2.67 8.98
N VAL A 87 9.82 -3.71 8.94
CA VAL A 87 10.01 -4.65 10.07
C VAL A 87 10.59 -3.93 11.30
N LEU A 88 11.63 -3.11 11.11
CA LEU A 88 12.25 -2.36 12.20
C LEU A 88 11.27 -1.34 12.81
N GLY A 89 10.45 -0.70 11.99
CA GLY A 89 9.34 0.14 12.46
C GLY A 89 8.40 -0.65 13.37
N ALA A 90 7.90 -1.79 12.90
CA ALA A 90 7.01 -2.64 13.68
C ALA A 90 7.64 -3.12 15.01
N ILE A 91 8.92 -3.49 15.00
CA ILE A 91 9.66 -3.86 16.21
C ILE A 91 9.74 -2.68 17.19
N THR A 92 10.09 -1.49 16.69
CA THR A 92 10.27 -0.28 17.51
C THR A 92 8.94 0.17 18.11
N THR A 93 7.87 0.24 17.31
CA THR A 93 6.51 0.55 17.78
C THR A 93 6.09 -0.42 18.88
N THR A 94 6.28 -1.73 18.67
CA THR A 94 5.94 -2.74 19.67
C THR A 94 6.77 -2.59 20.94
N TRP A 95 8.06 -2.30 20.80
CA TRP A 95 8.96 -2.07 21.94
C TRP A 95 8.52 -0.88 22.78
N VAL A 96 8.23 0.27 22.15
CA VAL A 96 7.73 1.48 22.85
C VAL A 96 6.42 1.18 23.57
N LEU A 97 5.45 0.56 22.89
CA LEU A 97 4.17 0.19 23.51
C LEU A 97 4.35 -0.72 24.73
N ARG A 98 5.30 -1.67 24.67
CA ARG A 98 5.58 -2.61 25.77
C ARG A 98 6.29 -1.94 26.95
N VAL A 99 7.21 -1.01 26.68
CA VAL A 99 7.92 -0.25 27.74
C VAL A 99 6.94 0.62 28.53
N PHE A 100 5.96 1.22 27.87
CA PHE A 100 4.99 2.14 28.51
C PHE A 100 3.65 1.50 28.89
N GLN A 101 3.52 0.17 28.80
CA GLN A 101 2.25 -0.53 29.03
C GLN A 101 1.60 -0.23 30.39
N GLU A 102 2.42 -0.16 31.44
CA GLU A 102 1.97 0.09 32.83
C GLU A 102 2.13 1.59 33.21
N SER A 103 2.44 2.45 32.24
CA SER A 103 2.63 3.88 32.52
C SER A 103 1.30 4.62 32.68
N THR A 104 1.31 5.69 33.46
CA THR A 104 0.15 6.60 33.61
C THR A 104 0.07 7.64 32.49
N LEU A 105 0.93 7.53 31.46
CA LEU A 105 0.95 8.48 30.36
C LEU A 105 -0.32 8.34 29.50
N PRO A 106 -0.82 9.45 28.92
CA PRO A 106 -1.92 9.37 27.98
C PRO A 106 -1.60 8.45 26.78
N ALA A 107 -2.58 7.66 26.33
CA ALA A 107 -2.41 6.75 25.20
C ALA A 107 -1.92 7.47 23.93
N ALA A 108 -2.40 8.70 23.68
CA ALA A 108 -1.98 9.50 22.53
C ALA A 108 -0.48 9.81 22.54
N SER A 109 0.12 10.10 23.71
CA SER A 109 1.56 10.32 23.82
C SER A 109 2.37 9.05 23.61
N ILE A 110 1.87 7.90 24.07
CA ILE A 110 2.53 6.61 23.85
C ILE A 110 2.49 6.26 22.35
N ILE A 111 1.35 6.48 21.69
CA ILE A 111 1.19 6.26 20.24
C ILE A 111 2.08 7.21 19.44
N ALA A 112 2.23 8.47 19.85
CA ALA A 112 3.10 9.42 19.15
C ALA A 112 4.60 9.09 19.25
N LEU A 113 4.99 8.38 20.31
CA LEU A 113 6.37 7.92 20.50
C LEU A 113 6.67 6.60 19.78
N ALA A 114 5.64 5.82 19.47
CA ALA A 114 5.72 4.48 18.90
C ALA A 114 5.72 4.51 17.37
#